data_AF-A0A1X0IJ71-F1
#
_entry.id   AF-A0A1X0IJ71-F1
#
_cell.length_a   1.000
_cell.length_b   1.000
_cell.length_c   1.000
_cell.angle_alpha   90.00
_cell.angle_beta   90.00
_cell.angle_gamma   90.00
#
_symmetry.space_group_name_H-M   'P 1'
#
loop_
_entity.id
_entity.type
_entity.pdbx_description
1 polymer ?
#
loop_
_entity_poly.entity_id
_entity_poly.type
_entity_poly.pdbx_seq_one_letter_code
_entity_poly.pdbx_strand_id
1 'polypeptide(L)'
;MKITADQTRELLQLLVEVDGQSKAAAKQVFNGITPDGRLALLHDLRRRKLLAKPAPAQQLAKGEEEGEKVRAGKAKKVPYTLLMPPDQLEALRNLAEKDDTSVSHHIRQAVRAYLRTRLV
;
A
#
# COMPACT_ATOMS: atom_id res chain seq x y z
N MET A 1 30.35 -1.39 10.44
CA MET A 1 29.31 -2.39 10.81
C MET A 1 28.97 -3.24 9.59
N LYS A 2 28.58 -4.52 9.72
CA LYS A 2 28.27 -5.35 8.54
C LYS A 2 26.85 -5.08 8.06
N ILE A 3 26.68 -4.81 6.77
CA ILE A 3 25.36 -4.67 6.13
C ILE A 3 24.63 -6.03 6.17
N THR A 4 23.35 -6.02 6.52
CA THR A 4 22.55 -7.26 6.55
C THR A 4 22.14 -7.68 5.14
N ALA A 5 21.72 -8.95 4.99
CA ALA A 5 21.24 -9.46 3.70
C ALA A 5 20.03 -8.66 3.19
N ASP A 6 19.14 -8.25 4.10
CA ASP A 6 17.96 -7.45 3.76
C ASP A 6 18.34 -6.03 3.35
N GLN A 7 19.28 -5.39 4.04
CA GLN A 7 19.79 -4.07 3.66
C GLN A 7 20.53 -4.10 2.30
N THR A 8 21.17 -5.21 1.97
CA THR A 8 21.83 -5.39 0.67
C THR A 8 20.79 -5.48 -0.46
N ARG A 9 19.71 -6.23 -0.24
CA ARG A 9 18.59 -6.33 -1.20
C ARG A 9 17.94 -4.96 -1.40
N GLU A 10 17.66 -4.27 -0.31
CA GLU A 10 17.05 -2.94 -0.33
C GLU A 10 17.95 -1.89 -1.02
N LEU A 11 19.26 -1.89 -0.77
CA LEU A 11 20.20 -0.98 -1.43
C LEU A 11 20.21 -1.16 -2.96
N LEU A 12 20.27 -2.41 -3.42
CA LEU A 12 20.26 -2.71 -4.85
C LEU A 12 18.95 -2.31 -5.52
N GLN A 13 17.83 -2.52 -4.82
CA GLN A 13 16.52 -2.15 -5.28
C GLN A 13 16.35 -0.62 -5.35
N LEU A 14 16.81 0.11 -4.33
CA LEU A 14 16.75 1.57 -4.31
C LEU A 14 17.63 2.22 -5.38
N LEU A 15 18.78 1.64 -5.72
CA LEU A 15 19.62 2.09 -6.84
C LEU A 15 18.90 1.97 -8.19
N VAL A 16 18.06 0.95 -8.34
CA VAL A 16 17.25 0.76 -9.56
C VAL A 16 16.06 1.72 -9.58
N GLU A 17 15.35 1.88 -8.46
CA GLU A 17 14.13 2.67 -8.40
C GLU A 17 14.35 4.19 -8.37
N VAL A 18 15.35 4.65 -7.61
CA VAL A 18 15.58 6.08 -7.37
C VAL A 18 16.51 6.67 -8.42
N ASP A 19 17.59 5.95 -8.75
CA ASP A 19 18.61 6.42 -9.69
C ASP A 19 18.42 5.85 -11.11
N GLY A 20 17.40 5.01 -11.33
CA GLY A 20 17.09 4.43 -12.65
C GLY A 20 18.17 3.47 -13.18
N GLN A 21 19.06 2.99 -12.31
CA GLN A 21 20.18 2.15 -12.74
C GLN A 21 19.72 0.77 -13.17
N SER A 22 20.43 0.17 -14.12
CA SER A 22 20.21 -1.23 -14.46
C SER A 22 20.66 -2.14 -13.30
N LYS A 23 20.06 -3.33 -13.18
CA LYS A 23 20.42 -4.31 -12.14
C LYS A 23 21.92 -4.67 -12.15
N ALA A 24 22.58 -4.58 -13.31
CA ALA A 24 24.02 -4.83 -13.45
C ALA A 24 24.84 -3.65 -12.91
N ALA A 25 24.44 -2.41 -13.19
CA ALA A 25 25.09 -1.21 -12.67
C ALA A 25 24.94 -1.10 -11.14
N ALA A 26 23.76 -1.39 -10.60
CA ALA A 26 23.53 -1.40 -9.15
C ALA A 26 24.46 -2.38 -8.41
N LYS A 27 24.72 -3.56 -8.99
CA LYS A 27 25.67 -4.54 -8.45
C LYS A 27 27.12 -4.05 -8.52
N GLN A 28 27.50 -3.35 -9.58
CA GLN A 28 28.84 -2.76 -9.69
C GLN A 28 29.05 -1.66 -8.64
N VAL A 29 28.05 -0.80 -8.43
CA VAL A 29 28.06 0.23 -7.39
C VAL A 29 28.16 -0.40 -6.00
N PHE A 30 27.39 -1.45 -5.74
CA PHE A 30 27.47 -2.18 -4.46
C PHE A 30 28.87 -2.78 -4.22
N ASN A 31 29.47 -3.38 -5.25
CA ASN A 31 30.79 -4.01 -5.14
C ASN A 31 31.94 -2.98 -5.04
N GLY A 32 31.75 -1.78 -5.58
CA GLY A 32 32.76 -0.71 -5.58
C GLY A 32 32.81 0.15 -4.31
N ILE A 33 31.84 0.02 -3.40
CA ILE A 33 31.72 0.87 -2.20
C ILE A 33 32.14 0.11 -0.94
N THR A 34 32.81 0.81 -0.04
CA THR A 34 33.20 0.33 1.30
C THR A 34 31.95 -0.01 2.13
N PRO A 35 32.03 -0.99 3.05
CA PRO A 35 30.87 -1.43 3.82
C PRO A 35 30.16 -0.31 4.59
N ASP A 36 30.91 0.66 5.11
CA ASP A 36 30.32 1.82 5.80
C ASP A 36 29.70 2.83 4.81
N GLY A 37 30.27 2.98 3.61
CA GLY A 37 29.69 3.78 2.52
C GLY A 37 28.38 3.21 1.97
N ARG A 38 28.18 1.88 2.05
CA ARG A 38 26.93 1.22 1.64
C ARG A 38 25.76 1.61 2.54
N LEU A 39 25.99 1.78 3.85
CA LEU A 39 24.96 2.22 4.79
C LEU A 39 24.61 3.68 4.57
N ALA A 40 25.60 4.56 4.39
CA ALA A 40 25.37 5.96 4.07
C ALA A 40 24.55 6.12 2.78
N LEU A 41 24.92 5.39 1.73
CA LEU A 41 24.19 5.40 0.45
C LEU A 41 22.75 4.90 0.60
N LEU A 42 22.52 3.86 1.39
CA LEU A 42 21.17 3.34 1.67
C LEU A 42 20.31 4.39 2.40
N HIS A 43 20.86 5.11 3.38
CA HIS A 43 20.14 6.18 4.07
C HIS A 43 19.80 7.35 3.13
N ASP A 44 20.73 7.75 2.27
CA ASP A 44 20.50 8.82 1.29
C ASP A 44 19.44 8.43 0.26
N LEU A 45 19.47 7.20 -0.25
CA LEU A 45 18.48 6.72 -1.21
C LEU A 45 17.08 6.58 -0.58
N ARG A 46 16.98 6.13 0.67
CA ARG A 46 15.72 6.13 1.42
C ARG A 46 15.15 7.53 1.57
N ARG A 47 15.99 8.52 1.88
CA ARG A 47 15.59 9.92 1.99
C ARG A 47 15.10 10.47 0.65
N ARG A 48 15.80 10.16 -0.45
CA ARG A 48 15.37 10.55 -1.80
C ARG A 48 14.05 9.90 -2.21
N LYS A 49 13.82 8.62 -1.91
CA LYS A 49 12.54 7.93 -2.16
C LYS A 49 11.38 8.54 -1.37
N LEU A 50 11.63 9.06 -0.17
CA LEU A 50 10.63 9.78 0.62
C LEU A 50 10.32 11.17 0.05
N LEU A 51 11.33 11.88 -0.46
CA LEU A 51 11.16 13.20 -1.06
C LEU A 51 10.57 13.14 -2.48
N ALA A 52 10.83 12.07 -3.22
CA ALA A 52 10.29 11.84 -4.55
C ALA A 52 8.83 11.35 -4.55
N LYS A 53 8.29 10.93 -3.39
CA LYS A 53 6.88 10.61 -3.25
C LYS A 53 6.08 11.89 -2.98
N PRO A 54 5.25 12.38 -3.91
CA PRO A 54 4.27 13.39 -3.57
C PRO A 54 3.34 12.84 -2.48
N ALA A 55 3.00 13.68 -1.50
CA ALA A 55 1.91 13.44 -0.57
C ALA A 55 0.62 13.03 -1.33
N PRO A 56 -0.29 12.28 -0.69
CA PRO A 56 -0.85 11.06 -1.25
C PRO A 56 -1.94 11.33 -2.29
N ALA A 57 -1.65 11.04 -3.56
CA ALA A 57 -2.66 10.65 -4.53
C ALA A 57 -2.58 9.12 -4.68
N GLN A 58 -3.60 8.44 -4.15
CA GLN A 58 -3.90 7.07 -4.53
C GLN A 58 -4.04 7.02 -6.05
N GLN A 59 -3.15 6.31 -6.73
CA GLN A 59 -3.52 5.64 -7.96
C GLN A 59 -2.62 4.43 -8.20
N LEU A 60 -3.31 3.35 -8.55
CA LEU A 60 -2.85 2.00 -8.67
C LEU A 60 -1.95 1.83 -9.90
N ALA A 61 -0.87 1.06 -9.79
CA ALA A 61 -0.62 -0.08 -10.67
C ALA A 61 0.61 -0.88 -10.27
N LYS A 62 0.37 -2.18 -10.06
CA LYS A 62 1.18 -3.36 -10.36
C LYS A 62 2.63 -3.46 -9.86
N GLY A 63 2.82 -4.48 -9.01
CA GLY A 63 3.95 -5.40 -9.18
C GLY A 63 4.91 -5.48 -8.00
N GLU A 64 4.51 -6.28 -7.01
CA GLU A 64 5.40 -7.13 -6.20
C GLU A 64 6.54 -6.45 -5.45
N GLU A 65 6.29 -6.01 -4.20
CA GLU A 65 7.33 -6.00 -3.18
C GLU A 65 6.82 -6.40 -1.79
N GLU A 66 7.53 -7.38 -1.25
CA GLU A 66 7.54 -7.83 0.13
C GLU A 66 8.12 -6.74 1.03
N GLY A 67 7.28 -5.75 1.33
CA GLY A 67 7.46 -4.87 2.48
C GLY A 67 6.53 -5.34 3.58
N GLU A 68 7.11 -5.79 4.69
CA GLU A 68 6.45 -6.09 5.96
C GLU A 68 5.79 -4.82 6.51
N LYS A 69 4.66 -4.44 5.90
CA LYS A 69 3.70 -3.55 6.52
C LYS A 69 3.24 -4.30 7.75
N VAL A 70 3.47 -3.74 8.94
CA VAL A 70 2.76 -4.09 10.17
C VAL A 70 1.30 -4.16 9.77
N ARG A 71 0.83 -5.39 9.54
CA ARG A 71 -0.52 -5.65 9.06
C ARG A 71 -1.35 -5.26 10.25
N ALA A 72 -1.92 -4.05 10.24
CA ALA A 72 -3.08 -3.73 11.07
C ALA A 72 -4.00 -4.93 10.88
N GLY A 73 -4.04 -5.81 11.88
CA GLY A 73 -4.56 -7.16 11.71
C GLY A 73 -5.93 -6.99 11.11
N LYS A 74 -6.16 -7.54 9.90
CA LYS A 74 -7.43 -7.38 9.20
C LYS A 74 -8.50 -7.77 10.21
N ALA A 75 -9.22 -6.78 10.74
CA ALA A 75 -10.21 -7.02 11.78
C ALA A 75 -11.12 -8.13 11.26
N LYS A 76 -11.34 -9.17 12.08
CA LYS A 76 -12.13 -10.33 11.66
C LYS A 76 -13.47 -9.80 11.16
N LYS A 77 -13.79 -10.11 9.90
CA LYS A 77 -15.07 -9.74 9.30
C LYS A 77 -16.13 -10.61 9.98
N VAL A 78 -16.93 -10.00 10.83
CA VAL A 78 -18.06 -10.66 11.47
C VAL A 78 -19.28 -10.50 10.55
N PRO A 79 -19.99 -11.59 10.20
CA PRO A 79 -21.24 -11.49 9.47
C PRO A 79 -22.32 -10.88 10.36
N TYR A 80 -23.15 -10.02 9.78
CA TYR A 80 -24.28 -9.40 10.46
C TYR A 80 -25.55 -9.61 9.64
N THR A 81 -26.65 -9.82 10.33
CA THR A 81 -27.99 -9.90 9.74
C THR A 81 -28.73 -8.61 10.06
N LEU A 82 -29.38 -8.02 9.06
CA LEU A 82 -30.13 -6.78 9.18
C LEU A 82 -31.58 -7.07 8.80
N LEU A 83 -32.52 -6.64 9.64
CA LEU A 83 -33.94 -6.65 9.30
C LEU A 83 -34.27 -5.37 8.54
N MET A 84 -34.89 -5.51 7.38
CA MET A 84 -35.34 -4.36 6.60
C MET A 84 -36.62 -4.65 5.82
N PRO A 85 -37.41 -3.62 5.49
CA PRO A 85 -38.56 -3.75 4.62
C PRO A 85 -38.19 -4.32 3.25
N PRO A 86 -39.06 -5.14 2.63
CA PRO A 86 -38.78 -5.76 1.34
C PRO A 86 -38.53 -4.72 0.23
N ASP A 87 -39.33 -3.66 0.19
CA ASP A 87 -39.22 -2.59 -0.82
C ASP A 87 -37.84 -1.92 -0.81
N GLN A 88 -37.26 -1.74 0.38
CA GLN A 88 -35.93 -1.15 0.54
C GLN A 88 -34.81 -2.10 0.12
N LEU A 89 -35.00 -3.40 0.36
CA LEU A 89 -34.07 -4.43 -0.10
C LEU A 89 -34.03 -4.48 -1.64
N GLU A 90 -35.19 -4.42 -2.29
CA GLU A 90 -35.30 -4.40 -3.75
C GLU A 90 -34.65 -3.15 -4.35
N ALA A 91 -34.91 -1.98 -3.77
CA ALA A 91 -34.26 -0.74 -4.20
C ALA A 91 -32.71 -0.83 -4.13
N LEU A 92 -32.18 -1.44 -3.06
CA LEU A 92 -30.74 -1.66 -2.91
C LEU A 92 -30.18 -2.69 -3.89
N ARG A 93 -30.95 -3.74 -4.24
CA ARG A 93 -30.54 -4.72 -5.26
C ARG A 93 -30.43 -4.07 -6.62
N ASN A 94 -31.45 -3.29 -7.01
CA ASN A 94 -31.46 -2.55 -8.28
C ASN A 94 -30.30 -1.56 -8.37
N LEU A 95 -29.93 -0.92 -7.25
CA LEU A 95 -28.76 -0.03 -7.20
C LEU A 95 -27.45 -0.82 -7.35
N ALA A 96 -27.32 -1.93 -6.63
CA ALA A 96 -26.13 -2.78 -6.67
C ALA A 96 -25.87 -3.35 -8.07
N GLU A 97 -26.92 -3.75 -8.78
CA GLU A 97 -26.84 -4.21 -10.18
C GLU A 97 -26.40 -3.11 -11.14
N LYS A 98 -26.90 -1.88 -10.97
CA LYS A 98 -26.51 -0.74 -11.81
C LYS A 98 -25.05 -0.34 -11.63
N ASP A 99 -24.54 -0.44 -10.40
CA ASP A 99 -23.18 -0.04 -10.06
C ASP A 99 -22.17 -1.20 -10.17
N ASP A 100 -22.59 -2.38 -10.65
CA ASP A 100 -21.79 -3.63 -10.68
C ASP A 100 -21.14 -3.95 -9.32
N THR A 101 -21.86 -3.71 -8.22
CA THR A 101 -21.39 -4.01 -6.86
C THR A 101 -22.35 -4.90 -6.07
N SER A 102 -22.12 -5.05 -4.76
CA SER A 102 -22.96 -5.88 -3.88
C SER A 102 -23.79 -5.01 -2.95
N VAL A 103 -24.97 -5.48 -2.57
CA VAL A 103 -25.82 -4.82 -1.55
C VAL A 103 -25.03 -4.57 -0.25
N SER A 104 -24.20 -5.53 0.17
CA SER A 104 -23.32 -5.39 1.32
C SER A 104 -22.30 -4.25 1.19
N HIS A 105 -21.88 -3.91 -0.03
CA HIS A 105 -21.00 -2.77 -0.29
C HIS A 105 -21.71 -1.45 0.01
N HIS A 106 -22.90 -1.24 -0.56
CA HIS A 106 -23.71 -0.03 -0.34
C HIS A 106 -24.08 0.14 1.14
N ILE A 107 -24.46 -0.94 1.84
CA ILE A 107 -24.76 -0.89 3.27
C ILE A 107 -23.53 -0.38 4.05
N ARG A 108 -22.34 -0.93 3.78
CA ARG A 108 -21.11 -0.47 4.45
C ARG A 108 -20.78 0.98 4.13
N GLN A 109 -21.00 1.41 2.89
CA GLN A 109 -20.75 2.79 2.47
C GLN A 109 -21.70 3.77 3.20
N ALA A 110 -22.98 3.44 3.28
CA ALA A 110 -23.98 4.23 3.99
C ALA A 110 -23.64 4.33 5.49
N VAL A 111 -23.32 3.20 6.14
CA VAL A 111 -22.88 3.17 7.56
C VAL A 111 -21.62 4.02 7.75
N ARG A 112 -20.62 3.89 6.86
CA ARG A 112 -19.39 4.69 6.94
C ARG A 112 -19.66 6.18 6.77
N ALA A 113 -20.54 6.57 5.85
CA ALA A 113 -20.91 7.96 5.64
C ALA A 113 -21.63 8.54 6.87
N TYR A 114 -22.58 7.80 7.43
CA TYR A 114 -23.32 8.20 8.63
C TYR A 114 -22.44 8.32 9.88
N LEU A 115 -21.50 7.39 10.09
CA LEU A 115 -20.57 7.48 11.21
C LEU A 115 -19.62 8.67 11.07
N ARG A 116 -19.21 9.02 9.85
CA ARG A 116 -18.38 10.21 9.62
C ARG A 116 -19.08 11.52 9.95
N THR A 117 -20.40 11.61 9.75
CA THR A 117 -21.13 12.85 10.06
C THR A 117 -21.47 13.00 11.54
N ARG A 118 -21.43 11.92 12.33
CA ARG A 118 -21.75 11.92 13.76
C ARG A 118 -20.54 11.85 14.70
N LEU A 119 -19.38 11.41 14.21
CA LEU A 119 -18.15 11.27 15.01
C LEU A 119 -17.17 12.45 14.80
N VAL A 120 -17.61 13.50 14.10
CA VAL A 120 -16.97 14.81 14.00
C VAL A 120 -17.72 15.75 14.93
#